data_AF-A0A0N1PCY9-F1
#
_entry.id   AF-A0A0N1PCY9-F1
#
_cell.length_a   1.000
_cell.length_b   1.000
_cell.length_c   1.000
_cell.angle_alpha   90.00
_cell.angle_beta   90.00
_cell.angle_gamma   90.00
#
_symmetry.space_group_name_H-M   'P 1'
#
loop_
_entity.id
_entity.type
_entity.pdbx_description
1 polymer ?
#
loop_
_entity_poly.entity_id
_entity_poly.type
_entity_poly.pdbx_seq_one_letter_code
_entity_poly.pdbx_strand_id
1 'polypeptide(L)'
;MALTALPKCDFCNQRFCTSHMLPERHGCGDACKNASQRQATADAAAQRQARKHIGNAEAKKRLDKRLEAGEAARRKKMKSGQSKK
;
A
#
# COMPACT_ATOMS: atom_id res chain seq x y z
N MET A 1 -14.59 -12.45 38.71
CA MET A 1 -15.15 -12.90 37.42
C MET A 1 -14.05 -12.78 36.36
N ALA A 2 -13.27 -13.84 36.15
CA ALA A 2 -12.24 -13.82 35.11
C ALA A 2 -12.94 -13.88 33.74
N LEU A 3 -13.03 -12.74 33.07
CA LEU A 3 -13.51 -12.66 31.70
C LEU A 3 -12.46 -13.34 30.80
N THR A 4 -12.65 -14.62 30.51
CA THR A 4 -11.83 -15.34 29.54
C THR A 4 -12.00 -14.66 28.18
N ALA A 5 -11.03 -13.84 27.80
CA ALA A 5 -11.02 -13.19 26.50
C ALA A 5 -10.76 -14.26 25.43
N LEU A 6 -11.84 -14.80 24.85
CA LEU A 6 -11.70 -15.71 23.71
C LEU A 6 -11.07 -14.95 22.52
N PRO A 7 -10.08 -15.56 21.84
CA PRO A 7 -9.47 -14.97 20.66
C PRO A 7 -10.52 -14.73 19.58
N LYS A 8 -10.37 -13.60 18.88
CA LYS A 8 -11.21 -13.21 17.75
C LYS A 8 -10.51 -13.59 16.45
N CYS A 9 -11.27 -14.01 15.45
CA CYS A 9 -10.74 -14.15 14.09
C CYS A 9 -10.70 -12.78 13.41
N ASP A 10 -9.58 -12.42 12.77
CA ASP A 10 -9.42 -11.12 12.10
C ASP A 10 -10.30 -10.96 10.84
N PHE A 11 -10.77 -12.07 10.27
CA PHE A 11 -11.58 -12.06 9.04
C PHE A 11 -13.08 -11.92 9.33
N CYS A 12 -13.62 -12.68 10.29
CA CYS A 12 -15.05 -12.67 10.61
C CYS A 12 -15.39 -12.00 11.94
N ASN A 13 -14.38 -11.57 12.72
CA ASN A 13 -14.52 -10.94 14.04
C ASN A 13 -15.28 -11.76 15.10
N GLN A 14 -15.55 -13.04 14.82
CA GLN A 14 -16.19 -13.95 15.75
C GLN A 14 -15.18 -14.50 16.76
N ARG A 15 -15.67 -14.85 17.95
CA ARG A 15 -14.87 -15.42 19.05
C ARG A 15 -14.90 -16.93 19.01
N PHE A 16 -13.72 -17.55 19.06
CA PHE A 16 -13.59 -19.01 19.07
C PHE A 16 -12.74 -19.44 20.27
N CYS A 17 -12.93 -20.67 20.74
CA CYS A 17 -11.99 -21.27 21.68
C CYS A 17 -10.67 -21.63 20.97
N THR A 18 -9.62 -21.89 21.75
CA THR A 18 -8.26 -22.16 21.25
C THR A 18 -8.21 -23.36 20.31
N SER A 19 -9.06 -24.37 20.49
CA SER A 19 -9.15 -25.52 19.58
C SER A 19 -9.76 -25.17 18.23
N HIS A 20 -10.49 -24.05 18.13
CA HIS A 20 -11.38 -23.76 17.02
C HIS A 20 -11.13 -22.43 16.32
N MET A 21 -10.10 -21.72 16.76
CA MET A 21 -9.68 -20.42 16.23
C MET A 21 -9.07 -20.51 14.83
N LEU A 22 -8.67 -21.70 14.36
CA LEU A 22 -8.04 -21.85 13.05
C LEU A 22 -9.02 -21.48 11.92
N PRO A 23 -8.62 -20.62 10.95
CA PRO A 23 -9.49 -20.17 9.85
C PRO A 23 -10.15 -21.30 9.06
N GLU A 24 -9.43 -22.40 8.81
CA GLU A 24 -9.96 -23.56 8.07
C GLU A 24 -11.14 -24.24 8.80
N ARG A 25 -11.18 -24.17 10.14
CA ARG A 25 -12.18 -24.89 10.95
C ARG A 25 -13.49 -24.13 11.10
N HIS A 26 -13.49 -22.82 10.90
CA HIS A 26 -14.69 -21.97 10.99
C HIS A 26 -15.01 -21.22 9.69
N GLY A 27 -14.43 -21.66 8.56
CA GLY A 27 -14.79 -21.19 7.21
C GLY A 27 -14.11 -19.89 6.75
N CYS A 28 -13.18 -19.33 7.53
CA CYS A 28 -12.37 -18.17 7.11
C CYS A 28 -11.09 -18.56 6.35
N GLY A 29 -10.89 -19.85 6.05
CA GLY A 29 -9.72 -20.35 5.34
C GLY A 29 -9.51 -19.67 3.98
N ASP A 30 -10.56 -19.52 3.18
CA ASP A 30 -10.48 -18.89 1.87
C ASP A 30 -10.18 -17.38 1.97
N ALA A 31 -10.74 -16.70 2.97
CA ALA A 31 -10.43 -15.29 3.24
C ALA A 31 -8.93 -15.12 3.61
N CYS A 32 -8.40 -16.02 4.42
CA CYS A 32 -6.99 -16.03 4.80
C CYS A 32 -6.07 -16.31 3.60
N LYS A 33 -6.41 -17.29 2.75
CA LYS A 33 -5.66 -17.62 1.53
C LYS A 33 -5.67 -16.47 0.52
N ASN A 34 -6.81 -15.81 0.33
CA ASN A 34 -6.92 -14.66 -0.57
C ASN A 34 -6.10 -13.48 -0.03
N ALA A 35 -6.16 -13.21 1.28
CA ALA A 35 -5.36 -12.15 1.89
C ALA A 35 -3.86 -12.39 1.72
N SER A 36 -3.38 -13.62 1.95
CA SER A 36 -1.96 -13.95 1.77
C SER A 36 -1.52 -13.87 0.31
N GLN A 37 -2.35 -14.29 -0.65
CA GLN A 37 -2.08 -14.13 -2.08
C GLN A 37 -2.02 -12.67 -2.52
N ARG A 38 -2.94 -11.82 -2.04
CA ARG A 38 -2.91 -10.38 -2.30
C ARG A 38 -1.65 -9.73 -1.76
N GLN A 39 -1.21 -10.14 -0.57
CA GLN A 39 0.01 -9.59 0.02
C GLN A 39 1.27 -10.06 -0.74
N ALA A 40 1.32 -11.33 -1.14
CA ALA A 40 2.41 -11.85 -1.97
C ALA A 40 2.47 -11.17 -3.35
N THR A 41 1.33 -10.91 -3.99
CA THR A 41 1.29 -10.20 -5.28
C THR A 41 1.67 -8.73 -5.14
N ALA A 42 1.25 -8.05 -4.07
CA ALA A 42 1.66 -6.68 -3.77
C ALA A 42 3.16 -6.58 -3.53
N ASP A 43 3.73 -7.53 -2.77
CA ASP A 43 5.18 -7.60 -2.54
C ASP A 43 5.95 -7.86 -3.84
N ALA A 44 5.49 -8.82 -4.66
CA ALA A 44 6.08 -9.07 -5.98
C ALA A 44 5.99 -7.85 -6.92
N ALA A 45 4.90 -7.08 -6.86
CA ALA A 45 4.75 -5.85 -7.62
C ALA A 45 5.73 -4.77 -7.12
N ALA A 46 5.87 -4.60 -5.80
CA ALA A 46 6.81 -3.67 -5.20
C ALA A 46 8.26 -4.04 -5.56
N GLN A 47 8.62 -5.32 -5.50
CA GLN A 47 9.93 -5.81 -5.93
C GLN A 47 10.19 -5.55 -7.42
N ARG A 48 9.18 -5.74 -8.30
CA ARG A 48 9.30 -5.41 -9.73
C ARG A 48 9.48 -3.91 -9.96
N GLN A 49 8.75 -3.06 -9.24
CA GLN A 49 8.91 -1.60 -9.32
C GLN A 49 10.29 -1.16 -8.83
N ALA A 50 10.77 -1.72 -7.71
CA ALA A 50 12.11 -1.46 -7.19
C ALA A 50 13.19 -1.85 -8.20
N ARG A 51 13.06 -3.02 -8.84
CA ARG A 51 13.99 -3.47 -9.88
C ARG A 51 13.95 -2.64 -11.16
N LYS A 52 12.80 -2.06 -11.52
CA LYS A 52 12.64 -1.24 -12.74
C LYS A 52 13.53 0.02 -12.75
N HIS A 53 13.97 0.49 -11.58
CA HIS A 53 14.83 1.66 -11.43
C HIS A 53 16.30 1.32 -11.18
N ILE A 54 16.68 0.03 -11.12
CA ILE A 54 18.09 -0.37 -11.02
C ILE A 54 18.80 0.04 -12.30
N GLY A 55 19.88 0.82 -12.18
CA GLY A 55 20.64 1.35 -13.32
C GLY A 55 20.03 2.59 -13.99
N ASN A 56 18.86 3.06 -13.55
CA ASN A 56 18.14 4.19 -14.15
C ASN A 56 18.19 5.48 -13.29
N ALA A 57 19.27 5.63 -12.51
CA ALA A 57 19.45 6.79 -11.63
C ALA A 57 19.53 8.10 -12.43
N GLU A 58 20.15 8.07 -13.61
CA GLU A 58 20.32 9.25 -14.44
C GLU A 58 19.01 9.71 -15.12
N ALA A 59 18.18 8.79 -15.64
CA ALA A 59 16.90 9.24 -16.19
C ALA A 59 15.91 9.68 -15.10
N LYS A 60 16.00 9.12 -13.87
CA LYS A 60 15.27 9.66 -12.72
C LYS A 60 15.67 11.10 -12.42
N LYS A 61 16.97 11.42 -12.36
CA LYS A 61 17.47 12.81 -12.19
C LYS A 61 17.00 13.74 -13.30
N ARG A 62 17.00 13.29 -14.56
CA ARG A 62 16.54 14.08 -15.71
C ARG A 62 15.04 14.37 -15.66
N LEU A 63 14.23 13.40 -15.25
CA LEU A 63 12.79 13.57 -15.06
C LEU A 63 12.49 14.54 -13.93
N ASP A 64 13.18 14.39 -12.80
CA ASP A 64 13.00 15.25 -11.63
C ASP A 64 13.29 16.72 -11.97
N LYS A 65 14.42 16.98 -12.64
CA LYS A 65 14.79 18.32 -13.13
C LYS A 65 13.75 18.92 -14.09
N ARG A 66 13.11 18.08 -14.92
CA ARG A 66 12.03 18.53 -15.82
C ARG A 66 10.74 18.85 -15.06
N LEU A 67 10.41 18.08 -14.03
CA LEU A 67 9.24 18.32 -13.18
C LEU A 67 9.41 19.63 -12.41
N GLU A 68 10.58 19.85 -11.81
CA GLU A 68 10.90 21.09 -11.09
C GLU A 68 10.85 22.30 -12.02
N ALA A 69 11.46 22.22 -13.21
CA ALA A 69 11.41 23.29 -14.20
C ALA A 69 9.97 23.59 -14.65
N GLY A 70 9.15 22.56 -14.85
CA GLY A 70 7.72 22.70 -15.17
C GLY A 70 6.92 23.34 -14.04
N GLU A 71 7.19 22.96 -12.79
CA GLU A 71 6.54 23.56 -11.62
C GLU A 71 6.94 25.02 -11.42
N ALA A 72 8.23 25.35 -11.59
CA ALA A 72 8.72 26.72 -11.57
C ALA A 72 8.06 27.57 -12.67
N ALA A 73 7.87 27.01 -13.87
CA ALA A 73 7.16 27.68 -14.96
C ALA A 73 5.67 27.91 -14.62
N ARG A 74 4.98 26.90 -14.08
CA ARG A 74 3.59 27.04 -13.60
C ARG A 74 3.46 28.11 -12.51
N ARG A 75 4.37 28.10 -11.53
CA ARG A 75 4.39 29.06 -10.41
C ARG A 75 4.71 30.48 -10.88
N LYS A 76 5.64 30.66 -11.82
CA LYS A 76 5.90 31.97 -12.45
C LYS A 76 4.69 32.48 -13.22
N LYS A 77 4.00 31.61 -13.98
CA LYS A 77 2.78 31.96 -14.72
C LYS A 77 1.63 32.39 -13.79
N MET A 78 1.47 31.72 -12.64
CA MET A 78 0.49 32.13 -11.62
C MET A 78 0.82 33.52 -11.03
N LYS A 79 2.08 33.79 -10.72
CA LYS A 79 2.50 35.10 -10.20
C LYS A 79 2.33 36.24 -11.20
N SER A 80 2.61 36.00 -12.49
CA SER A 80 2.42 37.00 -13.55
C SER A 80 0.93 37.28 -13.86
N GLY A 81 0.03 36.34 -13.57
CA GLY A 81 -1.42 36.52 -13.73
C GLY A 81 -2.09 37.31 -12.60
N GLN A 82 -1.49 37.32 -11.41
CA GLN A 82 -2.02 38.03 -10.24
C GLN A 82 -1.67 39.53 -10.22
N SER A 83 -0.68 39.97 -11.01
CA SER A 83 -0.25 41.38 -11.11
C SER A 83 -1.02 42.22 -12.15
N LYS A 84 -2.03 41.65 -12.82
CA LYS A 84 -2.82 42.30 -13.88
C LYS A 84 -4.30 42.55 -13.52
N LYS A 85 -4.65 42.47 -12.23
CA LYS A 85 -5.98 42.83 -11.72
C LYS A 85 -5.90 44.08 -10.87
#